data_AF-A0A957LDV0-F1
#
_entry.id   AF-A0A957LDV0-F1
#
_cell.length_a   1.000
_cell.length_b   1.000
_cell.length_c   1.000
_cell.angle_alpha   90.00
_cell.angle_beta   90.00
_cell.angle_gamma   90.00
#
_symmetry.space_group_name_H-M   'P 1'
#
loop_
_entity.id
_entity.type
_entity.pdbx_description
1 polymer ?
#
loop_
_entity_poly.entity_id
_entity_poly.type
_entity_poly.pdbx_seq_one_letter_code
_entity_poly.pdbx_strand_id
1 'polypeptide(L)'
;QSWHITLSNWARFYVFSPLSRNLLRRKPRPSPVLIVLICQLATMMTIGLWHGVTLNFLLWGIWHGLALFVHKQWSDRTRKWYRQLKERPWPFRAWTAFSWLLTFHYVVLGWVWFVLPEIGLAVQVFGKLFGFG
;
A
#
# COMPACT_ATOMS: atom_id res chain seq x y z
N GLN A 1 11.46 -2.14 1.04
CA GLN A 1 11.59 -3.53 0.55
C GLN A 1 12.25 -4.33 1.66
N SER A 2 11.42 -4.82 2.58
CA SER A 2 11.90 -5.34 3.87
C SER A 2 11.14 -6.60 4.30
N TRP A 3 10.20 -7.09 3.47
CA TRP A 3 9.32 -8.22 3.73
C TRP A 3 9.20 -9.05 2.45
N HIS A 4 9.38 -10.38 2.53
CA HIS A 4 9.31 -11.34 1.41
C HIS A 4 9.93 -10.79 0.11
N ILE A 5 11.24 -10.55 0.16
CA ILE A 5 11.98 -9.86 -0.92
C ILE A 5 11.84 -10.62 -2.25
N THR A 6 11.87 -11.95 -2.22
CA THR A 6 11.70 -12.81 -3.40
C THR A 6 10.34 -12.61 -4.07
N LEU A 7 9.25 -12.70 -3.30
CA LEU A 7 7.88 -12.47 -3.80
C LEU A 7 7.68 -11.03 -4.29
N SER A 8 8.19 -10.06 -3.52
CA SER A 8 8.13 -8.64 -3.89
C SER A 8 8.84 -8.38 -5.23
N ASN A 9 9.99 -9.02 -5.45
CA ASN A 9 10.72 -8.93 -6.70
C ASN A 9 9.97 -9.62 -7.84
N TRP A 10 9.43 -10.82 -7.61
CA TRP A 10 8.62 -11.52 -8.59
C TRP A 10 7.44 -10.67 -9.05
N ALA A 11 6.65 -10.12 -8.11
CA ALA A 11 5.51 -9.26 -8.42
C ALA A 11 5.93 -7.99 -9.18
N ARG A 12 7.08 -7.41 -8.84
CA ARG A 12 7.62 -6.24 -9.56
C ARG A 12 8.01 -6.57 -11.00
N PHE A 13 8.70 -7.69 -11.23
CA PHE A 13 9.20 -8.05 -12.55
C PHE A 13 8.11 -8.61 -13.45
N TYR A 14 7.18 -9.39 -12.90
CA TYR A 14 6.18 -10.13 -13.68
C TYR A 14 4.79 -9.49 -13.69
N VAL A 15 4.45 -8.61 -12.74
CA VAL A 15 3.14 -7.94 -12.70
C VAL A 15 3.31 -6.45 -12.98
N PHE A 16 4.02 -5.73 -12.11
CA PHE A 16 4.12 -4.28 -12.17
C PHE A 16 4.77 -3.77 -13.47
N SER A 17 5.96 -4.27 -13.79
CA SER A 17 6.75 -3.79 -14.93
C SER A 17 6.07 -4.02 -16.29
N PRO A 18 5.55 -5.22 -16.61
CA PRO A 18 4.86 -5.43 -17.89
C PRO A 18 3.57 -4.62 -17.98
N LEU A 19 2.79 -4.52 -16.89
CA LEU A 19 1.56 -3.73 -16.86
C LEU A 19 1.83 -2.24 -17.08
N SER A 20 2.82 -1.68 -16.38
CA SER A 20 3.22 -0.29 -16.55
C SER A 20 3.68 -0.01 -17.99
N ARG A 21 4.50 -0.88 -18.57
CA ARG A 21 4.95 -0.76 -19.98
C ARG A 21 3.78 -0.82 -20.96
N ASN A 22 2.81 -1.70 -20.73
CA ASN A 22 1.61 -1.80 -21.57
C ASN A 22 0.78 -0.50 -21.52
N LEU A 23 0.49 0.01 -20.32
CA LEU A 23 -0.30 1.24 -20.14
C LEU A 23 0.40 2.48 -20.70
N LEU A 24 1.73 2.56 -20.60
CA LEU A 24 2.53 3.66 -21.17
C LEU A 24 2.55 3.65 -22.70
N ARG A 25 2.38 2.48 -23.34
CA ARG A 25 2.35 2.31 -24.80
C ARG A 25 0.95 2.46 -25.39
N ARG A 26 -0.10 2.40 -24.57
CA ARG A 26 -1.50 2.52 -25.00
C ARG A 26 -1.78 3.91 -25.60
N LYS A 27 -2.59 3.95 -26.66
CA LYS A 27 -3.12 5.19 -27.25
C LYS A 27 -4.67 5.17 -27.18
N PRO A 28 -5.31 6.20 -26.61
CA PRO A 28 -4.71 7.36 -25.93
C PRO A 28 -3.99 6.95 -24.63
N ARG A 29 -2.93 7.68 -24.28
CA ARG A 29 -2.11 7.38 -23.10
C ARG A 29 -2.84 7.85 -21.83
N PRO A 30 -3.05 6.97 -20.83
CA PRO A 30 -3.62 7.37 -19.54
C PRO A 30 -2.71 8.33 -18.77
N SER A 31 -3.28 9.08 -17.82
CA SER A 31 -2.49 9.98 -16.98
C SER A 31 -1.44 9.20 -16.15
N PRO A 32 -0.25 9.76 -15.89
CA PRO A 32 0.78 9.07 -15.11
C PRO A 32 0.31 8.65 -13.71
N VAL A 33 -0.55 9.46 -13.09
CA VAL A 33 -1.15 9.18 -11.79
C VAL A 33 -2.03 7.92 -11.85
N LEU A 34 -2.87 7.81 -12.87
CA LEU A 34 -3.73 6.64 -13.06
C LEU A 34 -2.92 5.37 -13.35
N ILE A 35 -1.85 5.49 -14.15
CA ILE A 35 -0.96 4.34 -14.42
C ILE A 35 -0.36 3.81 -13.11
N VAL A 36 0.15 4.69 -12.25
CA VAL A 36 0.73 4.29 -10.96
C VAL A 36 -0.31 3.64 -10.05
N LEU A 37 -1.52 4.22 -9.95
CA LEU A 37 -2.63 3.66 -9.18
C LEU A 37 -2.97 2.22 -9.64
N ILE A 38 -3.20 2.04 -10.94
CA ILE A 38 -3.55 0.74 -11.52
C ILE A 38 -2.44 -0.27 -11.27
N CYS A 39 -1.17 0.12 -11.50
CA CYS A 39 -0.05 -0.81 -11.32
C CYS A 39 0.11 -1.24 -9.85
N GLN A 40 -0.03 -0.31 -8.90
CA GLN A 40 0.09 -0.62 -7.46
C GLN A 40 -1.07 -1.49 -6.97
N LEU A 41 -2.32 -1.15 -7.35
CA LEU A 41 -3.49 -1.95 -7.02
C LEU A 41 -3.39 -3.35 -7.62
N ALA A 42 -3.14 -3.46 -8.92
CA ALA A 42 -3.02 -4.76 -9.59
C ALA A 42 -1.94 -5.62 -8.93
N THR A 43 -0.77 -5.05 -8.64
CA THR A 43 0.33 -5.80 -8.00
C THR A 43 -0.07 -6.31 -6.60
N MET A 44 -0.66 -5.45 -5.76
CA MET A 44 -1.06 -5.85 -4.41
C MET A 44 -2.26 -6.79 -4.38
N MET A 45 -3.22 -6.63 -5.29
CA MET A 45 -4.34 -7.55 -5.45
C MET A 45 -3.86 -8.92 -5.93
N THR A 46 -2.91 -8.98 -6.87
CA THR A 46 -2.29 -10.26 -7.28
C THR A 46 -1.58 -10.93 -6.11
N ILE A 47 -0.84 -10.18 -5.29
CA ILE A 47 -0.20 -10.74 -4.08
C ILE A 47 -1.26 -11.24 -3.09
N GLY A 48 -2.34 -10.48 -2.86
CA GLY A 48 -3.44 -10.92 -2.00
C GLY A 48 -4.06 -12.23 -2.49
N LEU A 49 -4.48 -12.26 -3.76
CA LEU A 49 -5.09 -13.44 -4.37
C LEU A 49 -4.15 -14.65 -4.44
N TRP A 50 -2.83 -14.44 -4.45
CA TRP A 50 -1.85 -15.53 -4.34
C TRP A 50 -1.91 -16.26 -2.99
N HIS A 51 -2.34 -15.59 -1.90
CA HIS A 51 -2.53 -16.20 -0.59
C HIS A 51 -3.87 -16.94 -0.46
N GLY A 52 -4.89 -16.55 -1.23
CA GLY A 52 -6.17 -17.25 -1.29
C GLY A 52 -7.21 -16.51 -2.12
N VAL A 53 -8.10 -17.25 -2.79
CA VAL A 53 -9.17 -16.69 -3.64
C VAL A 53 -10.40 -16.40 -2.77
N THR A 54 -10.26 -15.48 -1.83
CA THR A 54 -11.36 -14.98 -0.99
C THR A 54 -11.42 -13.46 -1.04
N LEU A 55 -12.59 -12.90 -0.73
CA LEU A 55 -12.80 -11.46 -0.75
C LEU A 55 -11.93 -10.74 0.31
N ASN A 56 -11.57 -11.40 1.40
CA ASN A 56 -10.70 -10.85 2.44
C ASN A 56 -9.30 -10.52 1.90
N PHE A 57 -8.70 -11.45 1.15
CA PHE A 57 -7.39 -11.24 0.55
C PHE A 57 -7.42 -10.18 -0.56
N LEU A 58 -8.54 -10.06 -1.27
CA LEU A 58 -8.75 -8.98 -2.24
C LEU A 58 -8.81 -7.61 -1.53
N LEU A 59 -9.58 -7.50 -0.45
CA LEU A 59 -9.67 -6.28 0.37
C LEU A 59 -8.32 -5.92 0.98
N TRP A 60 -7.56 -6.91 1.46
CA TRP A 60 -6.19 -6.73 1.94
C TRP A 60 -5.26 -6.16 0.86
N GLY A 61 -5.38 -6.66 -0.38
CA GLY A 61 -4.62 -6.17 -1.53
C GLY A 61 -5.00 -4.73 -1.90
N ILE A 62 -6.30 -4.41 -1.89
CA ILE A 62 -6.80 -3.05 -2.14
C ILE A 62 -6.31 -2.09 -1.06
N TRP A 63 -6.41 -2.48 0.22
CA TRP A 63 -5.91 -1.70 1.37
C TRP A 63 -4.47 -1.26 1.11
N HIS A 64 -3.55 -2.21 0.96
CA HIS A 64 -2.13 -1.89 0.76
C HIS A 64 -1.85 -1.17 -0.57
N GLY A 65 -2.55 -1.52 -1.65
CA GLY A 65 -2.38 -0.86 -2.95
C GLY A 65 -2.75 0.62 -2.89
N LEU A 66 -3.83 0.98 -2.19
CA LEU A 66 -4.23 2.38 -1.97
C LEU A 66 -3.22 3.12 -1.09
N ALA A 67 -2.74 2.52 -0.01
CA ALA A 67 -1.72 3.16 0.82
C ALA A 67 -0.41 3.42 0.05
N LEU A 68 0.04 2.49 -0.79
CA LEU A 68 1.22 2.72 -1.63
C LEU A 68 1.00 3.87 -2.62
N PHE A 69 -0.20 4.01 -3.15
CA PHE A 69 -0.56 5.14 -4.02
C PHE A 69 -0.55 6.46 -3.27
N VAL A 70 -1.24 6.53 -2.13
CA VAL A 70 -1.28 7.73 -1.28
C VAL A 70 0.14 8.11 -0.84
N HIS A 71 0.94 7.13 -0.39
CA HIS A 71 2.33 7.37 0.00
C HIS A 71 3.17 7.91 -1.16
N LYS A 72 3.01 7.38 -2.37
CA LYS A 72 3.71 7.88 -3.56
C LYS A 72 3.34 9.33 -3.86
N GLN A 73 2.06 9.66 -3.87
CA GLN A 73 1.58 11.03 -4.11
C GLN A 73 2.06 11.99 -3.02
N TRP A 74 1.99 11.57 -1.75
CA TRP A 74 2.49 12.34 -0.62
C TRP A 74 3.98 12.59 -0.73
N SER A 75 4.78 11.55 -1.00
CA SER A 75 6.23 11.64 -1.13
C SER A 75 6.65 12.53 -2.29
N ASP A 76 5.93 12.52 -3.41
CA ASP A 76 6.23 13.37 -4.56
C ASP A 76 5.96 14.84 -4.23
N ARG A 77 4.81 15.13 -3.60
CA ARG A 77 4.40 16.51 -3.25
C ARG A 77 5.21 17.11 -2.12
N THR A 78 5.59 16.30 -1.13
CA THR A 78 6.32 16.78 0.07
C THR A 78 7.84 16.66 -0.06
N ARG A 79 8.36 16.29 -1.24
CA ARG A 79 9.80 16.05 -1.47
C ARG A 79 10.71 17.20 -1.06
N LYS A 80 10.34 18.44 -1.36
CA LYS A 80 11.14 19.64 -1.01
C LYS A 80 11.16 19.86 0.51
N TRP A 81 9.98 19.81 1.14
CA TRP A 81 9.83 19.92 2.59
C TRP A 81 10.60 18.83 3.33
N TYR A 82 10.51 17.58 2.88
CA TYR A 82 11.21 16.45 3.50
C TYR A 82 12.74 16.60 3.44
N ARG A 83 13.28 17.19 2.36
CA ARG A 83 14.72 17.53 2.25
C ARG A 83 15.13 18.55 3.30
N GLN A 84 14.37 19.63 3.45
CA GLN A 84 14.62 20.66 4.46
C GLN A 84 14.49 20.11 5.89
N LEU A 85 13.51 19.22 6.11
CA LEU A 85 13.33 18.56 7.41
C LEU A 85 14.56 17.74 7.79
N LYS A 86 15.19 17.07 6.82
CA LYS A 86 16.39 16.24 7.03
C LYS A 86 17.62 17.04 7.49
N GLU A 87 17.67 18.33 7.19
CA GLU A 87 18.73 19.24 7.67
C GLU A 87 18.59 19.55 9.17
N ARG A 88 17.42 19.28 9.78
CA ARG A 88 17.14 19.51 11.20
C ARG A 88 17.06 18.18 11.97
N PRO A 89 18.08 17.81 12.76
CA PRO A 89 18.20 16.45 13.31
C PRO A 89 17.06 16.06 14.27
N TRP A 90 16.64 16.96 15.15
CA TRP A 90 15.55 16.69 16.11
C TRP A 90 14.17 16.54 15.44
N PRO A 91 13.69 17.53 14.64
CA PRO A 91 12.44 17.41 13.90
C PRO A 91 12.41 16.19 12.96
N PHE A 92 13.54 15.87 12.32
CA PHE A 92 13.65 14.69 11.46
C PHE A 92 13.46 13.38 12.23
N ARG A 93 14.07 13.23 13.41
CA ARG A 93 13.89 12.04 14.27
C ARG A 93 12.44 11.91 14.74
N ALA A 94 11.82 12.99 15.21
CA ALA A 94 10.43 12.98 15.64
C ALA A 94 9.49 12.56 14.48
N TRP A 95 9.70 13.14 13.30
CA TRP A 95 8.94 12.77 12.11
C TRP A 95 9.13 11.31 11.68
N THR A 96 10.36 10.81 11.79
CA THR A 96 10.69 9.41 11.46
C THR A 96 9.98 8.45 12.41
N ALA A 97 10.01 8.72 13.72
CA ALA A 97 9.29 7.92 14.72
C ALA A 97 7.77 7.94 14.48
N PHE A 98 7.21 9.12 14.21
CA PHE A 98 5.79 9.26 13.88
C PHE A 98 5.43 8.47 12.60
N SER A 99 6.24 8.58 11.54
CA SER A 99 6.03 7.85 10.28
C SER A 99 6.08 6.33 10.49
N TRP A 100 6.97 5.86 11.36
CA TRP A 100 7.06 4.46 11.76
C TRP A 100 5.80 3.99 12.48
N LEU A 101 5.35 4.74 13.50
CA LEU A 101 4.12 4.42 14.24
C LEU A 101 2.91 4.37 13.31
N LEU A 102 2.75 5.37 12.44
CA LEU A 102 1.66 5.42 11.48
C LEU A 102 1.67 4.20 10.54
N THR A 103 2.83 3.89 9.97
CA THR A 103 2.98 2.74 9.06
C THR A 103 2.72 1.42 9.77
N PHE A 104 3.22 1.26 11.00
CA PHE A 104 3.02 0.07 11.81
C PHE A 104 1.53 -0.17 12.08
N HIS A 105 0.81 0.82 12.61
CA HIS A 105 -0.62 0.69 12.89
C HIS A 105 -1.41 0.42 11.61
N TYR A 106 -1.09 1.12 10.52
CA TYR A 106 -1.74 0.90 9.24
C TYR A 106 -1.59 -0.55 8.73
N VAL A 107 -0.37 -1.10 8.82
CA VAL A 107 -0.08 -2.48 8.41
C VAL A 107 -0.80 -3.46 9.33
N VAL A 108 -0.74 -3.27 10.65
CA VAL A 108 -1.42 -4.13 11.63
C VAL A 108 -2.93 -4.15 11.42
N LEU A 109 -3.56 -3.00 11.14
CA LEU A 109 -4.98 -2.96 10.77
C LEU A 109 -5.24 -3.72 9.47
N GLY A 110 -4.32 -3.65 8.52
CA GLY A 110 -4.36 -4.47 7.31
C GLY A 110 -4.37 -5.97 7.61
N TRP A 111 -3.61 -6.44 8.59
CA TRP A 111 -3.56 -7.86 8.99
C TRP A 111 -4.90 -8.41 9.48
N VAL A 112 -5.82 -7.58 9.96
CA VAL A 112 -7.18 -8.00 10.35
C VAL A 112 -7.89 -8.67 9.17
N TRP A 113 -7.77 -8.09 7.96
CA TRP A 113 -8.29 -8.68 6.73
C TRP A 113 -7.58 -9.97 6.32
N PHE A 114 -6.31 -10.14 6.69
CA PHE A 114 -5.52 -11.30 6.30
C PHE A 114 -5.76 -12.51 7.21
N VAL A 115 -5.94 -12.26 8.51
CA VAL A 115 -6.04 -13.31 9.53
C VAL A 115 -7.47 -13.83 9.69
N LEU A 116 -8.47 -12.96 9.56
CA LEU A 116 -9.85 -13.35 9.80
C LEU A 116 -10.47 -14.00 8.55
N PRO A 117 -11.16 -15.15 8.71
CA PRO A 117 -11.74 -15.88 7.58
C PRO A 117 -13.05 -15.23 7.08
N GLU A 118 -13.74 -14.44 7.91
CA GLU A 118 -15.00 -13.79 7.55
C GLU A 118 -14.90 -12.26 7.61
N ILE A 119 -15.49 -11.60 6.60
CA ILE A 119 -15.60 -10.14 6.54
C ILE A 119 -16.37 -9.60 7.74
N GLY A 120 -17.44 -10.30 8.16
CA GLY A 120 -18.26 -9.88 9.29
C GLY A 120 -17.45 -9.75 10.58
N LEU A 121 -16.56 -10.71 10.85
CA LEU A 121 -15.66 -10.68 12.00
C LEU A 121 -14.67 -9.51 11.91
N ALA A 122 -14.09 -9.27 10.73
CA ALA A 122 -13.18 -8.14 10.52
C ALA A 122 -13.88 -6.80 10.78
N VAL A 123 -15.10 -6.61 10.26
CA VAL A 123 -15.90 -5.41 10.48
C VAL A 123 -16.26 -5.23 11.95
N GLN A 124 -16.63 -6.30 12.67
CA GLN A 124 -16.89 -6.23 14.11
C GLN A 124 -15.65 -5.85 14.91
N VAL A 125 -14.48 -6.37 14.56
CA VAL A 125 -13.20 -6.00 15.20
C VAL A 125 -12.89 -4.52 14.97
N PHE A 126 -13.06 -4.01 13.74
CA PHE A 126 -12.93 -2.57 13.48
C PHE A 126 -13.95 -1.76 14.27
N GLY A 127 -15.21 -2.20 14.33
CA GLY A 127 -16.26 -1.57 15.12
C GLY A 127 -15.86 -1.41 16.59
N LYS A 128 -15.41 -2.49 17.23
CA LYS A 128 -14.94 -2.46 18.63
C LYS A 128 -13.71 -1.58 18.83
N LEU A 129 -12.75 -1.62 17.90
CA LEU A 129 -11.53 -0.79 17.96
C LEU A 129 -11.84 0.72 17.91
N PHE A 130 -12.89 1.11 17.18
CA PHE A 130 -13.33 2.50 17.04
C PHE A 130 -14.50 2.88 17.97
N GLY A 131 -14.91 1.98 18.88
CA GLY A 131 -15.94 2.24 19.89
C GLY A 131 -17.39 2.14 19.41
N PHE A 132 -17.64 1.49 18.26
CA PHE A 132 -18.97 1.26 17.69
C PHE A 132 -19.59 -0.09 18.09
N GLY A 133 -19.29 -0.62 19.28
CA GLY A 133 -19.78 -1.94 19.71
C GLY A 133 -19.86 -2.12 21.22
#